data_AF-A0A927MVR9-F1
#
_entry.id   AF-A0A927MVR9-F1
#
_cell.length_a   1.000
_cell.length_b   1.000
_cell.length_c   1.000
_cell.angle_alpha   90.00
_cell.angle_beta   90.00
_cell.angle_gamma   90.00
#
_symmetry.space_group_name_H-M   'P 1'
#
loop_
_entity.id
_entity.type
_entity.pdbx_description
1 polymer ?
#
loop_
_entity_poly.entity_id
_entity_poly.type
_entity_poly.pdbx_seq_one_letter_code
_entity_poly.pdbx_strand_id
1 'polypeptide(L)' 'MTDYQVIVETIGATTTKTGFRVEAILDTNTYPTGEKITNAQMKTVPITHNDFHGEWNYTIHSRPIPEALQNNEARHGTTK' A
#
# COMPACT_ATOMS: atom_id res chain seq x y z
N MET A 1 -24.32 3.11 15.78
CA MET A 1 -23.57 4.31 15.35
C MET A 1 -22.11 3.93 15.41
N THR A 2 -21.42 3.91 14.28
CA THR A 2 -19.95 3.82 14.28
C THR A 2 -19.45 5.22 14.58
N ASP A 3 -18.73 5.38 15.69
CA ASP A 3 -18.08 6.65 16.00
C ASP A 3 -16.73 6.69 15.29
N TYR A 4 -16.74 7.19 14.05
CA TYR A 4 -15.53 7.35 13.24
C TYR A 4 -14.49 8.25 13.94
N GLN A 5 -14.94 9.19 14.78
CA GLN A 5 -14.05 10.08 15.51
C GLN A 5 -13.21 9.30 16.51
N VAL A 6 -13.83 8.42 17.31
CA VAL A 6 -13.11 7.56 18.26
C VAL A 6 -12.07 6.69 17.55
N ILE A 7 -12.40 6.14 16.37
CA ILE A 7 -11.46 5.33 15.59
C ILE A 7 -10.28 6.16 15.10
N VAL A 8 -10.55 7.33 14.50
CA VAL A 8 -9.51 8.23 13.99
C VAL A 8 -8.58 8.71 15.11
N GLU A 9 -9.14 9.13 16.24
CA GLU A 9 -8.38 9.55 17.42
C GLU A 9 -7.50 8.43 17.97
N THR A 10 -8.02 7.20 18.01
CA THR A 10 -7.26 6.04 18.50
C THR A 10 -6.08 5.69 17.59
N ILE A 11 -6.26 5.76 16.27
CA ILE A 11 -5.16 5.51 15.31
C ILE A 11 -4.11 6.63 15.42
N GLY A 12 -4.55 7.89 15.42
CA GLY A 12 -3.66 9.06 15.51
C GLY A 12 -2.89 9.16 16.84
N ALA A 13 -3.39 8.54 17.92
CA ALA A 13 -2.66 8.47 19.20
C ALA A 13 -1.43 7.55 19.16
N THR A 14 -1.22 6.80 18.06
CA THR A 14 -0.10 5.86 17.94
C THR A 14 1.24 6.58 17.76
N THR A 15 2.20 6.28 18.63
CA THR A 15 3.60 6.72 18.50
C THR A 15 4.53 5.51 18.62
N THR A 16 5.49 5.37 17.69
CA THR A 16 6.45 4.27 17.74
C THR A 16 7.51 4.50 18.82
N LYS A 17 8.19 3.43 19.26
CA LYS A 17 9.31 3.53 20.22
C LYS A 17 10.44 4.45 19.76
N THR A 18 10.59 4.62 18.44
CA THR A 18 11.59 5.49 17.82
C THR A 18 11.09 6.93 17.58
N GLY A 19 9.86 7.25 18.01
CA GLY A 19 9.31 8.61 18.00
C GLY A 19 8.49 8.99 16.76
N PHE A 20 8.20 8.04 15.86
CA PHE A 20 7.33 8.32 14.71
C PHE A 20 5.87 8.48 15.16
N ARG A 21 5.21 9.55 14.73
CA ARG A 21 3.81 9.85 15.04
C ARG A 21 2.92 9.49 13.85
N VAL A 22 1.79 8.88 14.14
CA VAL A 22 0.76 8.57 13.13
C VAL A 22 -0.23 9.73 13.04
N GLU A 23 -0.55 10.13 11.82
CA GLU A 23 -1.67 11.04 11.54
C GLU A 23 -2.79 10.24 10.89
N ALA A 24 -4.04 10.48 11.33
CA ALA A 24 -5.22 9.82 10.81
C ALA A 24 -6.31 10.86 10.56
N ILE A 25 -6.99 10.77 9.43
CA ILE A 25 -8.05 11.68 9.02
C ILE A 25 -9.18 10.85 8.44
N LEU A 26 -10.43 11.22 8.74
CA LEU A 26 -11.59 10.66 8.07
C LEU A 26 -11.70 11.25 6.67
N ASP A 27 -11.52 10.41 5.66
CA ASP A 27 -11.82 10.77 4.28
C ASP A 27 -13.32 10.56 3.99
N THR A 28 -14.03 11.65 3.72
CA THR A 28 -15.47 11.64 3.38
C THR A 28 -15.74 11.75 1.89
N ASN A 29 -14.71 11.63 1.04
CA ASN A 29 -14.87 11.67 -0.41
C ASN A 29 -15.73 10.48 -0.89
N THR A 30 -16.48 10.71 -1.97
CA THR A 30 -17.24 9.65 -2.64
C THR A 30 -16.39 9.07 -3.76
N TYR A 31 -16.10 7.77 -3.66
CA TYR A 31 -15.38 7.02 -4.69
C TYR A 31 -16.37 6.14 -5.45
N PRO A 32 -16.62 6.42 -6.74
CA PRO A 32 -17.45 5.56 -7.57
C PRO A 32 -16.90 4.15 -7.60
N THR A 33 -17.75 3.16 -7.38
CA THR A 33 -17.37 1.75 -7.41
C THR A 33 -17.69 1.14 -8.77
N GLY A 34 -17.01 0.04 -9.11
CA GLY A 34 -17.30 -0.72 -10.33
C GLY A 34 -16.66 -0.20 -11.62
N GLU A 35 -15.74 0.75 -11.53
CA GLU A 35 -14.92 1.14 -12.68
C GLU A 35 -14.04 -0.05 -13.11
N LYS A 36 -14.19 -0.47 -14.37
CA LYS A 36 -13.46 -1.61 -14.92
C LYS A 36 -12.16 -1.14 -15.56
N ILE A 37 -11.05 -1.49 -14.93
CA ILE A 37 -9.72 -1.33 -15.52
C ILE A 37 -9.37 -2.61 -16.28
N THR A 38 -8.89 -2.47 -17.51
CA THR A 38 -8.44 -3.62 -18.31
C THR A 38 -7.15 -4.21 -17.76
N ASN A 39 -6.91 -5.50 -17.98
CA ASN A 39 -5.63 -6.13 -17.63
C ASN A 39 -4.43 -5.43 -18.29
N ALA A 40 -4.62 -4.87 -19.48
CA ALA A 40 -3.57 -4.11 -20.17
C ALA A 40 -3.21 -2.82 -19.42
N GLN A 41 -4.20 -2.07 -18.94
CA GLN A 41 -3.99 -0.86 -18.13
C GLN A 41 -3.37 -1.19 -16.76
N MET A 42 -3.82 -2.26 -16.08
CA MET A 42 -3.19 -2.64 -14.80
C MET A 42 -1.72 -3.02 -14.96
N LYS A 43 -1.34 -3.65 -16.07
CA LYS A 43 0.06 -3.99 -16.38
C LYS A 43 0.96 -2.77 -16.59
N THR A 44 0.41 -1.59 -16.88
CA THR A 44 1.22 -0.37 -17.02
C THR A 44 1.52 0.28 -15.67
N VAL A 45 0.87 -0.13 -14.59
CA VAL A 45 1.15 0.40 -13.25
C VAL A 45 2.51 -0.15 -12.82
N PRO A 46 3.49 0.71 -12.51
CA PRO A 46 4.79 0.30 -12.00
C PRO A 46 4.66 -0.15 -10.55
N ILE A 47 4.09 -1.34 -10.32
CA ILE A 47 3.82 -1.93 -9.00
C ILE A 47 4.74 -3.13 -8.73
N THR A 48 5.31 -3.19 -7.53
CA THR A 48 5.99 -4.38 -6.99
C THR A 48 5.21 -4.85 -5.77
N HIS A 49 4.70 -6.08 -5.81
CA HIS A 49 4.02 -6.71 -4.68
C HIS A 49 5.04 -7.19 -3.65
N ASN A 50 4.72 -7.06 -2.37
CA ASN A 50 5.56 -7.52 -1.28
C ASN A 50 5.39 -9.03 -1.07
N ASP A 51 6.46 -9.75 -0.73
CA ASP A 51 6.38 -11.16 -0.32
C ASP A 51 5.46 -11.39 0.89
N PHE A 52 5.46 -10.45 1.83
CA PHE A 52 4.55 -10.45 2.96
C PHE A 52 3.26 -9.72 2.59
N HIS A 53 2.25 -10.53 2.28
CA HIS A 53 0.90 -10.08 1.92
C HIS A 53 0.83 -9.18 0.68
N GLY A 54 1.43 -9.62 -0.42
CA GLY A 54 1.44 -8.89 -1.69
C GLY A 54 0.06 -8.55 -2.24
N GLU A 55 -1.00 -9.24 -1.81
CA GLU A 55 -2.37 -8.92 -2.19
C GLU A 55 -2.83 -7.53 -1.73
N TRP A 56 -2.21 -6.97 -0.67
CA TRP A 56 -2.50 -5.61 -0.19
C TRP A 56 -1.26 -4.76 0.08
N ASN A 57 -0.08 -5.36 0.22
CA ASN A 57 1.18 -4.68 0.47
C ASN A 57 2.00 -4.58 -0.81
N TYR A 58 2.24 -3.37 -1.30
CA TYR A 58 2.95 -3.14 -2.55
C TYR A 58 3.63 -1.77 -2.57
N THR A 59 4.59 -1.62 -3.48
CA THR A 59 5.26 -0.34 -3.78
C THR A 59 4.91 0.11 -5.19
N ILE A 60 4.45 1.35 -5.35
CA ILE A 60 4.28 1.99 -6.66
C ILE A 60 5.48 2.91 -6.91
N HIS A 61 6.15 2.71 -8.04
CA HIS A 61 7.36 3.46 -8.38
C HIS A 61 7.02 4.70 -9.21
N SER A 62 7.75 5.81 -8.99
CA SER A 62 7.58 7.05 -9.76
C SER A 62 8.04 6.93 -11.22
N ARG A 63 8.80 5.89 -11.57
CA ARG A 63 9.29 5.61 -12.92
C ARG A 63 8.82 4.22 -13.35
N PRO A 64 8.72 3.93 -14.66
CA PRO A 64 8.46 2.59 -15.15
C PRO A 64 9.46 1.62 -14.51
N ILE A 65 8.98 0.55 -13.88
CA ILE A 65 9.85 -0.48 -13.32
C ILE A 65 10.63 -1.10 -14.50
N PRO A 66 11.98 -1.14 -14.46
CA PRO A 66 12.73 -1.89 -15.44
C PRO A 66 12.28 -3.36 -15.43
N GLU A 67 12.02 -3.93 -16.61
CA GLU A 67 11.48 -5.30 -16.78
C GLU A 67 12.22 -6.37 -15.96
N ALA A 68 13.51 -6.16 -15.69
CA ALA A 68 14.35 -7.03 -14.84
C ALA A 68 13.94 -7.12 -13.35
N LEU A 69 13.25 -6.12 -12.81
CA LEU A 69 12.78 -6.10 -11.41
C LEU A 69 11.33 -6.61 -11.26
N GLN A 70 10.64 -6.85 -12.37
CA GLN A 70 9.25 -7.26 -12.35
C GLN A 70 9.06 -8.72 -11.85
N ASN A 71 10.13 -9.52 -11.85
CA ASN A 71 10.09 -10.96 -11.57
C ASN A 71 11.12 -11.46 -10.52
N ASN A 72 11.73 -10.60 -9.70
CA ASN A 72 12.86 -11.01 -8.84
C ASN A 72 12.59 -10.99 -7.32
N GLU A 73 11.59 -11.75 -6.88
CA GLU A 73 11.49 -12.23 -5.47
C GLU A 73 12.10 -13.65 -5.32
N ALA A 74 12.97 -14.10 -6.26
CA ALA A 74 13.59 -15.43 -6.19
C ALA A 74 15.07 -15.44 -5.76
N ARG A 75 15.64 -14.32 -5.30
CA ARG A 75 17.11 -14.23 -5.06
C ARG A 75 17.59 -13.65 -3.73
N HIS A 76 16.74 -13.33 -2.77
CA HIS A 76 17.23 -13.10 -1.39
C HIS A 76 17.10 -14.37 -0.55
N GLY A 77 17.90 -15.36 -0.93
CA GLY A 77 18.31 -16.42 -0.01
C GLY A 77 19.15 -15.83 1.13
N THR A 78 18.80 -16.23 2.34
CA THR A 78 19.66 -16.47 3.51
C THR A 78 20.94 -15.62 3.63
N THR A 79 21.02 -14.81 4.69
CA THR A 79 22.22 -14.74 5.54
C THR A 79 21.87 -14.26 6.95
N LYS A 80 22.01 -15.21 7.89
CA LYS A 80 22.34 -15.14 9.32
C LYS A 80 21.50 -14.29 10.29
#